data_AF-A0A366LBN0-F1
#
_entry.id   AF-A0A366LBN0-F1
#
_cell.length_a   1.000
_cell.length_b   1.000
_cell.length_c   1.000
_cell.angle_alpha   90.00
_cell.angle_beta   90.00
_cell.angle_gamma   90.00
#
_symmetry.space_group_name_H-M   'P 1'
#
loop_
_entity.id
_entity.type
_entity.pdbx_description
1 polymer ?
#
loop_
_entity_poly.entity_id
_entity_poly.type
_entity_poly.pdbx_seq_one_letter_code
_entity_poly.pdbx_strand_id
1 'polypeptide(L)'
;MKENFLPGYTLFLIKTDMEELIAQLKVFLGKRVRTIGIKGLAEINIIVAENENAAALSAELQQYVAEIVDANSLAKINVISPDSSVTDSFSLNQ
;
A
#
# COMPACT_ATOMS: atom_id res chain seq x y z
N MET A 1 -45.77 -14.35 2.26
CA MET A 1 -45.44 -13.09 1.56
C MET A 1 -44.66 -12.19 2.50
N LYS A 2 -43.77 -11.36 1.92
CA LYS A 2 -42.71 -10.50 2.51
C LYS A 2 -41.37 -11.22 2.71
N GLU A 3 -40.57 -11.34 1.64
CA GLU A 3 -39.52 -10.40 1.19
C GLU A 3 -38.21 -10.59 1.99
N ASN A 4 -37.26 -11.40 1.50
CA ASN A 4 -36.11 -11.00 0.67
C ASN A 4 -35.26 -9.86 1.26
N PHE A 5 -34.04 -10.15 1.74
CA PHE A 5 -32.76 -9.74 1.12
C PHE A 5 -31.52 -10.14 1.98
N LEU A 6 -30.75 -11.07 1.40
CA LEU A 6 -29.28 -11.34 1.39
C LEU A 6 -28.39 -11.36 2.66
N PRO A 7 -27.48 -12.37 2.77
CA PRO A 7 -26.39 -12.40 3.74
C PRO A 7 -25.22 -11.56 3.21
N GLY A 8 -24.81 -10.50 3.91
CA GLY A 8 -23.74 -9.67 3.34
C GLY A 8 -23.25 -8.47 4.13
N TYR A 9 -23.61 -8.31 5.40
CA TYR A 9 -23.12 -7.18 6.17
C TYR A 9 -22.55 -7.65 7.49
N THR A 10 -21.22 -7.72 7.57
CA THR A 10 -20.52 -7.66 8.84
C THR A 10 -19.36 -6.68 8.70
N LEU A 11 -19.57 -5.55 9.36
CA LEU A 11 -18.57 -4.61 9.87
C LEU A 11 -17.84 -3.73 8.83
N PHE A 12 -18.47 -2.60 8.50
CA PHE A 12 -17.75 -1.33 8.30
C PHE A 12 -17.03 -0.99 9.61
N LEU A 13 -15.88 -1.62 9.85
CA LEU A 13 -14.87 -1.07 10.75
C LEU A 13 -14.32 0.15 10.03
N ILE A 14 -14.22 1.27 10.74
CA ILE A 14 -13.43 2.43 10.33
C ILE A 14 -12.02 1.90 10.08
N LYS A 15 -11.71 1.54 8.82
CA LYS A 15 -10.36 1.20 8.42
C LYS A 15 -9.61 2.51 8.45
N THR A 16 -8.65 2.59 9.36
CA THR A 16 -7.64 3.63 9.40
C THR A 16 -7.09 3.79 7.98
N ASP A 17 -7.00 5.00 7.42
CA ASP A 17 -6.51 5.29 6.05
C ASP A 17 -5.30 4.44 5.65
N MET A 18 -4.44 4.15 6.63
CA MET A 18 -3.24 3.36 6.48
C MET A 18 -3.49 1.87 6.13
N GLU A 19 -4.48 1.22 6.73
CA GLU A 19 -4.80 -0.18 6.46
C GLU A 19 -5.41 -0.36 5.08
N GLU A 20 -6.23 0.61 4.64
CA GLU A 20 -6.81 0.62 3.31
C GLU A 20 -5.74 0.85 2.24
N LEU A 21 -4.86 1.84 2.45
CA LEU A 21 -3.71 2.07 1.58
C LEU A 21 -2.84 0.80 1.45
N ILE A 22 -2.55 0.10 2.56
CA ILE A 22 -1.81 -1.17 2.50
C ILE A 22 -2.57 -2.25 1.73
N ALA A 23 -3.89 -2.35 1.89
CA ALA A 23 -4.69 -3.30 1.13
C ALA A 23 -4.64 -3.00 -0.38
N GLN A 24 -4.75 -1.74 -0.78
CA GLN A 24 -4.64 -1.32 -2.17
C GLN A 24 -3.23 -1.58 -2.73
N LEU A 25 -2.19 -1.23 -1.97
CA LEU A 25 -0.80 -1.54 -2.30
C LEU A 25 -0.57 -3.04 -2.49
N LYS A 26 -1.15 -3.90 -1.64
CA LYS A 26 -1.06 -5.37 -1.80
C LYS A 26 -1.71 -5.85 -3.09
N VAL A 27 -2.85 -5.27 -3.47
CA VAL A 27 -3.55 -5.62 -4.73
C VAL A 27 -2.73 -5.18 -5.93
N PHE A 28 -2.20 -3.96 -5.92
CA PHE A 28 -1.38 -3.42 -7.01
C PHE A 28 -0.03 -4.15 -7.17
N LEU A 29 0.69 -4.36 -6.07
CA LEU A 29 2.02 -4.94 -6.09
C LEU A 29 1.99 -6.47 -6.23
N GLY A 30 0.95 -7.13 -5.72
CA GLY A 30 0.76 -8.57 -5.87
C GLY A 30 2.00 -9.38 -5.49
N LYS A 31 2.54 -10.14 -6.46
CA LYS A 31 3.74 -10.98 -6.28
C LYS A 31 5.07 -10.26 -6.54
N ARG A 32 5.04 -8.98 -6.92
CA ARG A 32 6.24 -8.15 -7.20
C ARG A 32 6.99 -7.75 -5.93
N VAL A 33 6.34 -7.91 -4.78
CA VAL A 33 6.88 -7.60 -3.46
C VAL A 33 6.82 -8.83 -2.57
N ARG A 34 7.83 -8.99 -1.72
CA ARG A 34 7.87 -10.03 -0.69
C ARG A 34 6.95 -9.69 0.46
N THR A 35 7.05 -8.45 0.93
CA THR A 35 6.36 -8.00 2.15
C THR A 35 6.05 -6.51 2.07
N ILE A 36 4.90 -6.12 2.61
CA ILE A 36 4.54 -4.74 2.91
C ILE A 36 4.33 -4.66 4.41
N GLY A 37 5.09 -3.82 5.11
CA GLY A 37 5.07 -3.70 6.56
C GLY A 37 5.00 -2.24 7.01
N ILE A 38 4.38 -2.01 8.17
CA ILE A 38 4.32 -0.69 8.81
C ILE A 38 5.53 -0.56 9.73
N LYS A 39 6.32 0.51 9.57
CA LYS A 39 7.52 0.78 10.37
C LYS A 39 7.30 1.89 11.42
N GLY A 40 6.24 2.68 11.29
CA GLY A 40 5.89 3.77 12.19
C GLY A 40 4.45 4.23 11.99
N LEU A 41 4.05 5.31 12.66
CA LEU A 41 2.66 5.81 12.61
C LEU A 41 2.17 6.14 11.20
N ALA A 42 3.09 6.52 10.31
CA ALA A 42 2.83 6.92 8.93
C ALA A 42 3.98 6.46 8.01
N GLU A 43 4.59 5.31 8.28
CA GLU A 43 5.72 4.81 7.47
C GLU A 43 5.49 3.37 7.04
N ILE A 44 5.60 3.12 5.74
CA ILE A 44 5.47 1.81 5.11
C ILE A 44 6.81 1.40 4.51
N ASN A 45 7.20 0.17 4.75
CA ASN A 45 8.29 -0.50 4.06
C ASN A 45 7.73 -1.51 3.07
N ILE A 46 8.17 -1.41 1.82
CA ILE A 46 7.83 -2.32 0.76
C ILE A 46 9.10 -3.04 0.35
N ILE A 47 9.17 -4.34 0.65
CA ILE A 47 10.32 -5.18 0.32
C ILE A 47 10.06 -5.81 -1.04
N VAL A 48 10.87 -5.44 -2.03
CA VAL A 48 10.73 -5.88 -3.42
C VAL A 48 11.20 -7.34 -3.57
N ALA A 49 10.61 -8.07 -4.52
CA ALA A 49 11.04 -9.43 -4.84
C ALA A 49 12.41 -9.44 -5.56
N GLU A 50 13.14 -10.55 -5.47
CA GLU A 50 14.51 -10.67 -6.03
C GLU A 50 14.58 -10.51 -7.55
N ASN A 51 13.50 -10.83 -8.24
CA ASN A 51 13.42 -10.75 -9.70
C ASN A 51 12.83 -9.42 -10.19
N GLU A 52 12.60 -8.46 -9.28
CA GLU A 52 12.00 -7.17 -9.62
C GLU A 52 12.98 -6.01 -9.53
N ASN A 53 12.75 -5.03 -10.40
CA ASN A 53 13.53 -3.81 -10.40
C ASN A 53 12.91 -2.81 -9.43
N ALA A 54 13.52 -2.66 -8.25
CA ALA A 54 13.02 -1.78 -7.20
C ALA A 54 12.90 -0.30 -7.64
N ALA A 55 13.78 0.19 -8.52
CA ALA A 55 13.72 1.56 -9.01
C ALA A 55 12.54 1.78 -9.97
N ALA A 56 12.33 0.86 -10.91
CA ALA A 56 11.17 0.91 -11.82
C ALA A 56 9.85 0.77 -11.05
N LEU A 57 9.80 -0.18 -10.10
CA LEU A 57 8.66 -0.38 -9.24
C LEU A 57 8.36 0.85 -8.39
N SER A 58 9.38 1.56 -7.88
CA SER A 58 9.18 2.79 -7.11
C SER A 58 8.48 3.87 -7.93
N ALA A 59 8.90 4.08 -9.19
CA ALA A 59 8.27 5.06 -10.06
C ALA A 59 6.80 4.71 -10.36
N GLU A 60 6.51 3.46 -10.69
CA GLU A 60 5.15 2.97 -10.88
C GLU A 60 4.30 3.14 -9.61
N LEU A 61 4.90 2.86 -8.45
CA LEU A 61 4.23 2.97 -7.17
C LEU A 61 3.91 4.43 -6.84
N GLN A 62 4.83 5.35 -7.08
CA GLN A 62 4.61 6.77 -6.84
C GLN A 62 3.45 7.30 -7.69
N GLN A 63 3.36 6.88 -8.95
CA GLN A 63 2.24 7.22 -9.83
C GLN A 63 0.93 6.61 -9.31
N TYR A 64 0.91 5.30 -9.04
CA TYR A 64 -0.29 4.62 -8.55
C TYR A 64 -0.80 5.23 -7.25
N VAL A 65 0.09 5.46 -6.29
CA VAL A 65 -0.31 6.00 -4.99
C VAL A 65 -0.84 7.43 -5.12
N ALA A 66 -0.29 8.26 -6.01
CA ALA A 66 -0.84 9.58 -6.30
C ALA A 66 -2.27 9.54 -6.88
N GLU A 67 -2.68 8.44 -7.50
CA GLU A 67 -4.04 8.25 -8.03
C GLU A 67 -5.03 7.76 -6.97
N ILE A 68 -4.56 7.03 -5.95
CA ILE A 68 -5.43 6.36 -4.97
C ILE A 68 -5.48 7.04 -3.60
N VAL A 69 -4.58 7.99 -3.31
CA VAL A 69 -4.57 8.67 -2.00
C VAL A 69 -5.15 10.06 -2.06
N ASP A 70 -5.98 10.36 -1.08
CA ASP A 70 -6.49 11.71 -0.85
C ASP A 70 -5.35 12.68 -0.52
N ALA A 71 -5.54 13.96 -0.88
CA ALA A 71 -4.59 15.05 -0.63
C ALA A 71 -4.25 15.30 0.86
N ASN A 72 -4.97 14.66 1.78
CA ASN A 72 -4.72 14.73 3.22
C ASN A 72 -3.99 13.49 3.77
N SER A 73 -3.70 12.50 2.92
CA SER A 73 -3.01 11.28 3.34
C SER A 73 -1.55 11.57 3.66
N LEU A 74 -1.14 11.30 4.89
CA LEU A 74 0.24 11.44 5.36
C LEU A 74 0.84 10.06 5.54
N ALA A 75 1.65 9.62 4.58
CA ALA A 75 2.50 8.44 4.75
C ALA A 75 3.83 8.62 4.02
N LYS A 76 4.88 8.02 4.55
CA LYS A 76 6.17 7.81 3.91
C LYS A 76 6.25 6.37 3.44
N ILE A 77 6.57 6.17 2.18
CA ILE A 77 6.79 4.86 1.58
C ILE A 77 8.28 4.70 1.34
N ASN A 78 8.88 3.64 1.89
CA ASN A 78 10.23 3.22 1.58
C ASN A 78 10.18 1.96 0.71
N VAL A 79 10.85 2.01 -0.43
CA VAL A 79 11.05 0.86 -1.30
C VAL A 79 12.42 0.26 -0.97
N ILE A 80 12.39 -0.97 -0.49
CA ILE A 80 13.55 -1.69 0.03
C ILE A 80 13.86 -2.84 -0.90
N SER A 81 15.10 -2.90 -1.37
CA SER A 81 15.59 -4.01 -2.17
C SER A 81 15.73 -5.29 -1.33
N PRO A 82 15.76 -6.47 -1.97
CA PRO A 82 15.91 -7.76 -1.27
C PRO A 82 17.16 -7.85 -0.37
N ASP A 83 18.20 -7.08 -0.68
CA ASP A 83 19.44 -6.93 0.10
C ASP A 83 19.29 -6.03 1.34
N SER A 84 18.06 -5.60 1.66
CA SER A 84 17.71 -4.67 2.73
C SER A 84 18.24 -3.25 2.56
N SER A 85 18.74 -2.89 1.36
CA SER A 85 19.07 -1.51 1.04
C SER A 85 17.80 -0.72 0.70
N VAL A 86 17.68 0.50 1.22
CA VAL A 86 16.61 1.42 0.79
C VAL A 86 17.00 1.90 -0.61
N THR A 87 16.22 1.49 -1.60
CA THR A 87 16.43 1.89 -3.00
C THR A 87 15.84 3.26 -3.25
N ASP A 88 14.67 3.53 -2.70
CA ASP A 88 13.97 4.79 -2.88
C ASP A 88 12.99 5.07 -1.73
N SER A 89 12.61 6.34 -1.54
CA SER A 89 11.58 6.70 -0.58
C SER A 89 10.85 7.98 -0.96
N PHE A 90 9.53 7.99 -0.81
CA PHE A 90 8.70 9.16 -1.11
C PHE A 90 7.58 9.35 -0.07
N SER A 91 7.04 10.56 0.02
CA SER A 91 5.96 10.92 0.94
C SER A 91 4.70 11.29 0.17
N LEU A 92 3.52 10.96 0.70
CA LEU A 92 2.26 11.02 -0.05
C LEU A 92 1.62 12.41 -0.10
N ASN A 93 1.95 13.31 0.83
CA ASN A 93 1.71 14.75 0.76
C ASN A 93 2.76 15.44 1.65
N GLN A 94 3.32 16.57 1.21
CA GLN A 94 4.21 17.45 1.98
C GLN A 94 3.55 18.78 2.25
#